data_AF-A0A3D8GRU8-F1
#
_entry.id   AF-A0A3D8GRU8-F1
#
_cell.length_a   1.000
_cell.length_b   1.000
_cell.length_c   1.000
_cell.angle_alpha   90.00
_cell.angle_beta   90.00
_cell.angle_gamma   90.00
#
_symmetry.space_group_name_H-M   'P 1'
#
loop_
_entity.id
_entity.type
_entity.pdbx_description
1 polymer ?
#
loop_
_entity_poly.entity_id
_entity_poly.type
_entity_poly.pdbx_seq_one_letter_code
_entity_poly.pdbx_strand_id
1 'polypeptide(L)'
;MSKFSLFGKFTVREGERDTMVDILLEAAESMKKLEECEIYLVNISESEPNCVYVYEVWSDENAHQESLKLEATQTLISRAKPLITGMERIITLITKGGKGISSN
;
A
#
# COMPACT_ATOMS: atom_id res chain seq x y z
N MET A 1 -4.69 -1.70 21.17
CA MET A 1 -5.50 -1.55 19.94
C MET A 1 -5.26 -2.73 19.03
N SER A 2 -6.19 -3.07 18.13
CA SER A 2 -6.01 -4.19 17.20
C SER A 2 -5.45 -3.70 15.87
N LYS A 3 -4.36 -4.32 15.42
CA LYS A 3 -3.71 -4.02 14.14
C LYS A 3 -4.70 -4.14 12.97
N PHE A 4 -4.57 -3.24 12.01
CA PHE A 4 -5.39 -3.17 10.80
C PHE A 4 -4.56 -3.60 9.59
N SER A 5 -5.08 -4.49 8.76
CA SER A 5 -4.46 -4.80 7.47
C SER A 5 -5.37 -4.42 6.31
N LEU A 6 -4.73 -4.04 5.20
CA LEU A 6 -5.38 -3.74 3.94
C LEU A 6 -4.67 -4.52 2.83
N PHE A 7 -5.44 -5.18 1.97
CA PHE A 7 -4.94 -5.65 0.69
C PHE A 7 -5.66 -4.90 -0.42
N GLY A 8 -4.92 -4.05 -1.12
CA GLY A 8 -5.40 -3.21 -2.21
C GLY A 8 -4.89 -3.71 -3.56
N LYS A 9 -5.65 -3.42 -4.61
CA LYS A 9 -5.30 -3.67 -6.00
C LYS A 9 -5.49 -2.39 -6.80
N PHE A 10 -4.49 -2.08 -7.62
CA PHE A 10 -4.52 -1.02 -8.61
C PHE A 10 -4.41 -1.66 -9.99
N THR A 11 -5.38 -1.37 -10.84
CA THR A 11 -5.27 -1.62 -12.28
C THR A 11 -4.76 -0.35 -12.94
N VAL A 12 -3.73 -0.48 -13.78
CA VAL A 12 -3.11 0.64 -14.48
C VAL A 12 -3.28 0.51 -16.00
N ARG A 13 -2.87 1.54 -16.73
CA ARG A 13 -2.80 1.49 -18.20
C ARG A 13 -1.76 0.48 -18.64
N GLU A 14 -1.96 -0.09 -19.83
CA GLU A 14 -0.97 -0.99 -20.44
C GLU A 14 0.39 -0.29 -20.55
N GLY A 15 1.46 -1.01 -20.16
CA GLY A 15 2.82 -0.48 -20.15
C GLY A 15 3.21 0.36 -18.92
N GLU A 16 2.27 0.71 -18.04
CA GLU A 16 2.52 1.58 -16.88
C GLU A 16 2.72 0.82 -15.55
N ARG A 17 2.73 -0.52 -15.57
CA ARG A 17 2.86 -1.34 -14.35
C ARG A 17 4.14 -1.00 -13.61
N ASP A 18 5.27 -0.98 -14.31
CA ASP A 18 6.57 -0.80 -13.67
C ASP A 18 6.72 0.63 -13.13
N THR A 19 6.20 1.65 -13.85
CA THR A 19 6.08 3.03 -13.35
C THR A 19 5.29 3.09 -12.03
N MET A 20 4.17 2.37 -11.95
CA MET A 20 3.35 2.30 -10.73
C MET A 20 4.09 1.59 -9.59
N VAL A 21 4.82 0.51 -9.89
CA VAL A 21 5.66 -0.20 -8.91
C VAL A 21 6.70 0.76 -8.33
N ASP A 22 7.41 1.51 -9.17
CA ASP A 22 8.41 2.47 -8.71
C ASP A 22 7.82 3.52 -7.77
N ILE A 23 6.67 4.10 -8.10
CA ILE A 23 5.97 5.07 -7.23
C ILE A 23 5.59 4.44 -5.88
N LEU A 24 5.10 3.20 -5.88
CA LEU A 24 4.71 2.51 -4.64
C LEU A 24 5.92 2.07 -3.81
N LEU A 25 7.05 1.75 -4.44
CA LEU A 25 8.31 1.47 -3.73
C LEU A 25 8.89 2.76 -3.11
N GLU A 26 8.78 3.90 -3.79
CA GLU A 26 9.07 5.20 -3.15
C GLU A 26 8.15 5.46 -1.94
N ALA A 27 6.86 5.07 -2.04
CA ALA A 27 5.95 5.13 -0.90
C ALA A 27 6.46 4.24 0.25
N ALA A 28 6.84 3.00 -0.03
CA ALA A 28 7.39 2.07 0.95
C ALA A 28 8.62 2.63 1.68
N GLU A 29 9.52 3.29 0.96
CA GLU A 29 10.68 3.98 1.56
C GLU A 29 10.27 5.13 2.49
N SER A 30 9.23 5.88 2.13
CA SER A 30 8.70 6.94 2.99
C SER A 30 8.05 6.39 4.27
N MET A 31 7.42 5.21 4.18
CA MET A 31 6.75 4.54 5.32
C MET A 31 7.72 4.03 6.37
N LYS A 32 9.00 3.81 6.04
CA LYS A 32 10.03 3.42 7.03
C LYS A 32 10.18 4.40 8.19
N LYS A 33 9.71 5.65 8.03
CA LYS A 33 9.73 6.69 9.07
C LYS A 33 8.51 6.65 9.99
N LEU A 34 7.50 5.85 9.67
CA LEU A 34 6.26 5.72 10.44
C LEU A 34 6.30 4.38 11.17
N GLU A 35 6.48 4.41 12.49
CA GLU A 35 6.47 3.19 13.32
C GLU A 35 5.11 2.49 13.29
N GLU A 36 4.04 3.24 12.99
CA GLU A 36 2.69 2.73 12.85
C GLU A 36 2.46 1.91 11.58
N CYS A 37 3.33 2.04 10.57
CA CYS A 37 3.31 1.23 9.36
C CYS A 37 4.31 0.08 9.50
N GLU A 38 3.82 -1.10 9.87
CA GLU A 38 4.69 -2.25 10.17
C GLU A 38 5.04 -3.07 8.93
N ILE A 39 4.12 -3.14 7.97
CA ILE A 39 4.30 -3.83 6.70
C ILE A 39 3.76 -2.94 5.59
N TYR A 40 4.55 -2.79 4.54
CA TYR A 40 4.14 -2.23 3.26
C TYR A 40 4.79 -3.03 2.14
N LEU A 41 4.02 -3.88 1.47
CA LEU A 41 4.54 -4.77 0.41
C LEU A 41 3.89 -4.45 -0.91
N VAL A 42 4.72 -4.21 -1.93
CA VAL A 42 4.32 -4.02 -3.31
C VAL A 42 4.50 -5.35 -4.05
N ASN A 43 3.44 -5.82 -4.71
CA ASN A 43 3.41 -7.11 -5.38
C ASN A 43 2.87 -6.97 -6.80
N ILE A 44 3.32 -7.83 -7.69
CA ILE A 44 2.81 -7.98 -9.06
C ILE A 44 2.37 -9.43 -9.28
N SER A 45 1.52 -9.65 -10.29
CA SER A 45 1.16 -10.99 -10.75
C SER A 45 1.48 -11.14 -12.24
N GLU A 46 2.07 -12.27 -12.62
CA GLU A 46 2.28 -12.61 -14.03
C GLU A 46 0.93 -12.86 -14.75
N SER A 47 -0.10 -13.27 -14.03
CA SER A 47 -1.44 -13.50 -14.59
C SER A 47 -2.24 -12.22 -14.83
N GLU A 48 -1.83 -11.10 -14.21
CA GLU A 48 -2.51 -9.81 -14.31
C GLU A 48 -1.47 -8.70 -14.60
N PRO A 49 -0.99 -8.59 -15.84
CA PRO A 49 0.15 -7.74 -16.20
C PRO A 49 -0.10 -6.23 -16.06
N ASN A 50 -1.36 -5.82 -15.89
CA ASN A 50 -1.74 -4.43 -15.68
C ASN A 50 -2.15 -4.15 -14.23
N CYS A 51 -1.82 -5.04 -13.29
CA CYS A 51 -2.21 -4.92 -11.89
C CYS A 51 -0.99 -4.85 -10.96
N VAL A 52 -1.10 -4.01 -9.93
CA VAL A 52 -0.17 -3.93 -8.80
C VAL A 52 -0.97 -4.04 -7.51
N TYR A 53 -0.44 -4.78 -6.54
CA TYR A 53 -1.10 -5.05 -5.28
C TYR A 53 -0.27 -4.51 -4.13
N VAL A 54 -0.95 -3.94 -3.14
CA VAL A 54 -0.31 -3.44 -1.92
C VAL A 54 -0.91 -4.14 -0.73
N TYR A 55 -0.07 -4.84 0.04
CA TYR A 55 -0.45 -5.39 1.34
C TYR A 55 0.19 -4.57 2.45
N GLU A 56 -0.65 -4.15 3.39
CA GLU A 56 -0.27 -3.24 4.45
C GLU A 56 -0.69 -3.77 5.82
N VAL A 57 0.14 -3.53 6.83
CA VAL A 57 -0.21 -3.74 8.25
C VAL A 57 0.10 -2.47 9.02
N TRP A 58 -0.92 -1.99 9.72
CA TRP A 58 -0.89 -0.76 10.51
C TRP A 58 -1.22 -1.06 11.97
N SER A 59 -0.71 -0.23 12.88
CA SER A 59 -1.03 -0.30 14.31
C SER A 59 -2.54 -0.21 14.59
N ASP A 60 -3.26 0.60 13.80
CA ASP A 60 -4.71 0.67 13.69
C ASP A 60 -5.17 1.34 12.38
N GLU A 61 -6.49 1.39 12.15
CA GLU A 61 -7.07 2.00 10.94
C GLU A 61 -6.87 3.52 10.89
N ASN A 62 -6.83 4.20 12.04
CA ASN A 62 -6.65 5.65 12.10
C ASN A 62 -5.23 6.03 11.65
N ALA A 63 -4.21 5.29 12.07
CA ALA A 63 -2.84 5.48 11.61
C ALA A 63 -2.72 5.37 10.07
N HIS A 64 -3.40 4.40 9.46
CA HIS A 64 -3.51 4.31 8.00
C HIS A 64 -4.20 5.57 7.40
N GLN A 65 -5.31 6.04 7.97
CA GLN A 65 -5.97 7.24 7.44
C GLN A 65 -5.12 8.51 7.58
N GLU A 66 -4.34 8.64 8.65
CA GLU A 66 -3.43 9.78 8.84
C GLU A 66 -2.24 9.73 7.87
N SER A 67 -1.72 8.53 7.57
CA SER A 67 -0.60 8.38 6.62
C SER A 67 -0.96 8.88 5.21
N LEU A 68 -2.23 8.75 4.81
CA LEU A 68 -2.75 9.27 3.55
C LEU A 68 -2.67 10.79 3.48
N LYS A 69 -2.68 11.51 4.61
CA LYS A 69 -2.64 12.99 4.63
C LYS A 69 -1.23 13.57 4.57
N LEU A 70 -0.20 12.74 4.73
CA LEU A 70 1.19 13.20 4.69
C LEU A 70 1.53 13.77 3.31
N GLU A 71 2.32 14.84 3.29
CA GLU A 71 2.72 15.53 2.05
C GLU A 71 3.39 14.56 1.07
N ALA A 72 4.33 13.74 1.55
CA ALA A 72 5.01 12.73 0.74
C ALA A 72 4.01 11.75 0.09
N THR A 73 3.04 11.25 0.87
CA THR A 73 1.99 10.36 0.37
C THR A 73 1.11 11.06 -0.67
N GLN A 74 0.71 12.31 -0.42
CA GLN A 74 -0.10 13.10 -1.35
C GLN A 74 0.63 13.37 -2.68
N THR A 75 1.94 13.66 -2.65
CA THR A 75 2.76 13.79 -3.86
C THR A 75 2.77 12.49 -4.66
N LEU A 76 2.96 11.35 -4.02
CA LEU A 76 2.97 10.04 -4.69
C LEU A 76 1.59 9.67 -5.26
N ILE A 77 0.51 9.94 -4.51
CA ILE A 77 -0.87 9.78 -5.00
C ILE A 77 -1.09 10.62 -6.26
N SER A 78 -0.62 11.86 -6.29
CA SER A 78 -0.78 12.75 -7.46
C SER A 78 -0.10 12.20 -8.71
N ARG A 79 1.06 11.52 -8.55
CA ARG A 79 1.80 10.87 -9.64
C ARG A 79 1.17 9.56 -10.09
N ALA A 80 0.64 8.77 -9.14
CA ALA A 80 0.01 7.47 -9.43
C ALA A 80 -1.37 7.63 -10.09
N LYS A 81 -2.18 8.59 -9.63
CA LYS A 81 -3.57 8.80 -10.08
C LYS A 81 -3.76 8.80 -11.61
N PRO A 82 -2.94 9.48 -12.44
CA PRO A 82 -3.10 9.45 -13.90
C PRO A 82 -2.88 8.06 -14.53
N LEU A 83 -2.13 7.17 -13.88
CA LEU A 83 -1.83 5.82 -14.38
C LEU A 83 -2.96 4.83 -14.12
N ILE A 84 -3.77 5.07 -13.08
CA ILE A 84 -4.79 4.15 -12.58
C ILE A 84 -6.04 4.15 -13.48
N THR A 85 -6.46 2.96 -13.89
CA THR A 85 -7.71 2.69 -14.62
C THR A 85 -8.76 1.99 -13.74
N GLY A 86 -8.34 1.41 -12.60
CA GLY A 86 -9.23 0.82 -11.60
C GLY A 86 -8.54 0.68 -10.25
N MET A 87 -9.30 0.75 -9.17
CA MET A 87 -8.80 0.56 -7.81
C MET A 87 -9.81 -0.24 -7.00
N GLU A 88 -9.32 -1.24 -6.27
CA GLU A 88 -10.14 -2.14 -5.48
C GLU A 88 -9.50 -2.35 -4.11
N ARG A 89 -10.35 -2.32 -3.07
CA ARG A 89 -10.01 -2.83 -1.74
C ARG A 89 -10.45 -4.29 -1.70
N ILE A 90 -9.50 -5.21 -1.89
CA ILE A 90 -9.77 -6.66 -1.91
C ILE A 90 -10.32 -7.09 -0.54
N ILE A 91 -9.62 -6.74 0.54
CA ILE A 91 -10.04 -7.08 1.90
C ILE A 91 -9.39 -6.17 2.94
N THR A 92 -10.07 -6.00 4.07
CA THR A 92 -9.48 -5.50 5.32
C THR A 92 -9.53 -6.58 6.39
N LEU A 93 -8.51 -6.64 7.24
CA LEU A 93 -8.35 -7.69 8.24
C LEU A 93 -7.93 -7.10 9.58
N ILE A 94 -8.20 -7.87 10.64
CA ILE A 94 -7.64 -7.62 11.97
C ILE A 94 -6.45 -8.56 12.15
N THR A 95 -5.22 -8.03 12.16
CA THR A 95 -4.02 -8.85 12.32
C THR A 95 -3.95 -9.38 13.75
N LYS A 96 -3.77 -10.70 13.91
CA LYS A 96 -3.64 -11.34 15.23
C LYS A 96 -2.18 -11.62 15.63
N GLY A 97 -1.27 -11.67 14.67
CA GLY A 97 0.13 -12.03 14.89
C GLY A 97 0.78 -12.51 13.59
N GLY A 98 2.10 -12.70 13.62
CA GLY A 98 2.87 -13.16 12.46
C GLY A 98 4.37 -12.96 12.66
N LYS A 99 5.19 -13.58 11.81
CA LYS A 99 6.63 -13.32 11.76
C LYS A 99 6.89 -12.00 11.04
N GLY A 100 7.77 -11.16 11.61
CA GLY A 100 8.16 -9.89 10.98
C GLY A 100 7.23 -8.71 11.28
N ILE A 101 6.25 -8.89 12.17
CA ILE A 101 5.47 -7.78 12.74
C ILE A 101 5.77 -7.65 14.23
N SER A 102 5.56 -6.45 14.78
CA SER A 102 5.72 -6.23 16.21
C SER A 102 4.71 -7.06 17.00
N SER A 103 5.15 -7.64 18.10
CA SER A 103 4.24 -8.25 19.07
C SER A 103 3.53 -7.12 19.79
N ASN A 104 2.20 -7.07 19.71
CA ASN A 104 1.38 -6.21 20.56
C ASN A 104 1.57 -6.56 22.04
#